data_AF-A0A964V5Z9-F1
#
_entry.id   AF-A0A964V5Z9-F1
#
_cell.length_a   1.000
_cell.length_b   1.000
_cell.length_c   1.000
_cell.angle_alpha   90.00
_cell.angle_beta   90.00
_cell.angle_gamma   90.00
#
_symmetry.space_group_name_H-M   'P 1'
#
loop_
_entity.id
_entity.type
_entity.pdbx_description
1 polymer ?
#
loop_
_entity_poly.entity_id
_entity_poly.type
_entity_poly.pdbx_seq_one_letter_code
_entity_poly.pdbx_strand_id
1 'polypeptide(L)'
;MAHRLSDTSPEAMEVLIDLYRRMTPAEKLQRMHDLTLAADQLALAGLRARHPGESEQELFLRLARIRLGDDLFAKAYGTRGLKGP
;
A
#
# COMPACT_ATOMS: atom_id res chain seq x y z
N MET A 1 -3.26 21.02 -4.19
CA MET A 1 -4.55 21.18 -3.49
C MET A 1 -4.67 20.00 -2.55
N ALA A 2 -4.68 20.22 -1.23
CA ALA A 2 -4.91 19.14 -0.28
C ALA A 2 -6.33 18.61 -0.51
N HIS A 3 -6.46 17.39 -1.04
CA HIS A 3 -7.75 16.73 -1.11
C HIS A 3 -8.21 16.52 0.33
N ARG A 4 -9.24 17.25 0.75
CA ARG A 4 -9.88 17.08 2.06
C ARG A 4 -10.33 15.62 2.11
N LEU A 5 -9.72 14.80 2.97
CA LEU A 5 -10.17 13.43 3.19
C LEU A 5 -11.62 13.52 3.67
N SER A 6 -12.58 13.06 2.86
CA SER A 6 -14.01 13.22 3.15
C SER A 6 -14.46 12.51 4.43
N ASP A 7 -13.69 11.49 4.84
CA ASP A 7 -13.92 10.66 6.02
C ASP A 7 -13.00 11.05 7.21
N THR A 8 -12.38 12.24 7.17
CA THR A 8 -11.56 12.75 8.28
C THR A 8 -11.92 14.20 8.53
N SER A 9 -12.45 14.49 9.73
CA SER A 9 -12.77 15.87 10.10
C SER A 9 -11.49 16.73 10.20
N PRO A 10 -11.60 18.06 10.01
CA PRO A 10 -10.47 18.96 10.19
C PRO A 10 -9.81 18.82 11.57
N GLU A 11 -10.60 18.64 12.63
CA GLU A 11 -10.11 18.50 14.01
C GLU A 11 -9.30 17.21 14.17
N ALA A 12 -9.77 16.10 13.59
CA ALA A 12 -9.03 14.84 13.61
C ALA A 12 -7.71 14.93 12.81
N MET A 13 -7.72 15.67 11.70
CA MET A 13 -6.51 15.93 10.91
C MET A 13 -5.48 16.75 11.71
N GLU A 14 -5.90 17.78 12.44
CA GLU A 14 -4.99 18.58 13.27
C GLU A 14 -4.36 17.72 14.38
N VAL A 15 -5.15 16.88 15.05
CA VAL A 15 -4.62 15.93 16.05
C VAL A 15 -3.59 14.99 15.42
N LEU A 16 -3.87 14.44 14.24
CA LEU A 16 -2.93 13.56 13.53
C LEU A 16 -1.61 14.28 13.21
N ILE A 17 -1.68 15.51 12.71
CA ILE A 17 -0.50 16.32 12.37
C ILE A 17 0.32 16.60 13.64
N ASP A 18 -0.32 16.98 14.74
CA ASP A 18 0.37 17.28 16.00
C ASP A 18 1.03 16.03 16.61
N LEU A 19 0.40 14.87 16.50
CA LEU A 19 1.01 13.60 16.89
C LEU A 19 2.27 13.33 16.06
N TYR A 20 2.20 13.50 14.73
CA TYR A 20 3.38 13.30 13.87
C TYR A 20 4.49 14.32 14.10
N ARG A 21 4.17 15.56 14.50
CA ARG A 21 5.17 16.59 14.85
C ARG A 21 5.94 16.26 16.13
N ARG A 22 5.30 15.54 17.06
CA ARG A 22 5.91 15.14 18.34
C ARG A 22 6.78 13.89 18.24
N MET A 23 6.61 13.10 17.17
CA MET A 23 7.41 11.90 16.95
C MET A 23 8.84 12.26 16.54
N THR A 24 9.79 11.47 17.02
CA THR A 24 11.14 11.43 16.43
C THR A 24 11.08 10.89 15.00
N PRO A 25 12.09 11.16 14.16
CA PRO A 25 12.18 10.59 12.81
C PRO A 25 12.09 9.06 12.80
N ALA A 26 12.72 8.39 13.77
CA ALA A 26 12.71 6.93 13.88
C ALA A 26 11.30 6.38 14.20
N GLU A 27 10.59 6.97 15.15
CA GLU A 27 9.21 6.57 15.49
C GLU A 27 8.27 6.79 14.30
N LYS A 28 8.42 7.92 13.62
CA LYS A 28 7.61 8.21 12.42
C LYS A 28 7.87 7.20 11.32
N LEU A 29 9.13 6.86 11.05
CA LEU A 29 9.48 5.83 10.07
C LEU A 29 8.92 4.46 10.46
N GLN A 30 9.00 4.08 11.73
CA GLN A 30 8.41 2.82 12.20
C GLN A 30 6.89 2.80 11.96
N ARG A 31 6.17 3.87 12.28
CA ARG A 31 4.72 3.96 12.04
C ARG A 31 4.36 3.87 10.56
N MET A 32 5.13 4.53 9.70
CA MET A 32 4.94 4.44 8.24
C MET A 32 5.23 3.02 7.72
N HIS A 33 6.24 2.35 8.26
CA HIS A 33 6.55 0.97 7.92
C HIS A 33 5.43 0.01 8.33
N ASP A 34 4.95 0.11 9.57
CA ASP A 34 3.84 -0.71 10.09
C ASP A 34 2.57 -0.52 9.23
N LEU A 35 2.25 0.72 8.87
CA LEU A 35 1.12 1.04 8.00
C LEU A 35 1.27 0.43 6.60
N THR A 36 2.49 0.47 6.05
CA THR A 36 2.77 -0.13 4.72
C THR A 36 2.54 -1.64 4.76
N LEU A 37 3.04 -2.33 5.79
CA LEU A 37 2.83 -3.77 5.95
C LEU A 37 1.34 -4.12 6.13
N ALA A 38 0.59 -3.34 6.90
CA ALA A 38 -0.85 -3.55 7.09
C ALA A 38 -1.62 -3.36 5.77
N ALA A 39 -1.28 -2.33 4.98
CA ALA A 39 -1.88 -2.10 3.67
C ALA A 39 -1.58 -3.25 2.69
N ASP A 40 -0.33 -3.74 2.67
CA ASP A 40 0.08 -4.89 1.86
C ASP A 40 -0.72 -6.16 2.24
N GLN A 41 -0.88 -6.43 3.53
CA GLN A 41 -1.65 -7.57 4.03
C GLN A 41 -3.12 -7.50 3.62
N LEU A 42 -3.74 -6.32 3.75
CA LEU A 42 -5.13 -6.11 3.33
C LEU A 42 -5.29 -6.29 1.82
N ALA A 43 -4.37 -5.75 1.03
CA ALA A 43 -4.37 -5.91 -0.42
C ALA A 43 -4.21 -7.39 -0.83
N LEU A 44 -3.30 -8.13 -0.19
CA LEU A 44 -3.11 -9.57 -0.42
C LEU A 44 -4.34 -10.39 -0.04
N ALA A 45 -5.00 -10.09 1.08
CA ALA A 45 -6.25 -10.75 1.44
C ALA A 45 -7.33 -10.56 0.36
N GLY A 46 -7.46 -9.33 -0.16
CA GLY A 46 -8.34 -9.04 -1.29
C GLY A 46 -7.95 -9.77 -2.58
N LEU A 47 -6.65 -9.87 -2.88
CA LEU A 47 -6.16 -10.60 -4.05
C LEU A 47 -6.45 -12.11 -3.94
N ARG A 48 -6.21 -12.73 -2.78
CA ARG A 48 -6.57 -14.14 -2.53
C ARG A 48 -8.05 -14.41 -2.74
N ALA A 49 -8.90 -13.49 -2.30
CA ALA A 49 -10.35 -13.61 -2.48
C ALA A 49 -10.79 -13.51 -3.95
N ARG A 50 -10.12 -12.66 -4.75
CA ARG A 50 -10.44 -12.46 -6.19
C ARG A 50 -9.77 -13.47 -7.11
N HIS A 51 -8.63 -14.04 -6.71
CA HIS A 51 -7.81 -14.95 -7.50
C HIS A 51 -7.49 -16.25 -6.72
N PRO A 52 -8.51 -17.06 -6.36
CA PRO A 52 -8.32 -18.21 -5.47
C PRO A 52 -7.45 -19.34 -6.03
N GLY A 53 -7.14 -19.33 -7.33
CA GLY A 53 -6.31 -20.33 -7.99
C GLY A 53 -4.86 -19.89 -8.26
N GLU A 54 -4.48 -18.70 -7.83
CA GLU A 54 -3.13 -18.19 -8.02
C GLU A 54 -2.20 -18.60 -6.88
N SER A 55 -0.95 -18.87 -7.25
CA SER A 55 0.14 -19.09 -6.31
C SER A 55 0.51 -17.82 -5.57
N GLU A 56 1.15 -17.95 -4.41
CA GLU A 56 1.66 -16.80 -3.64
C GLU A 56 2.64 -15.93 -4.46
N GLN A 57 3.37 -16.53 -5.40
CA GLN A 57 4.25 -15.78 -6.32
C GLN A 57 3.45 -14.90 -7.30
N GLU A 58 2.34 -15.40 -7.83
CA GLU A 58 1.46 -14.64 -8.71
C GLU A 58 0.77 -13.50 -7.94
N LEU A 59 0.28 -13.78 -6.73
CA LEU A 59 -0.31 -12.78 -5.85
C LEU A 59 0.70 -11.70 -5.44
N PHE A 60 1.96 -12.08 -5.17
CA PHE A 60 3.05 -11.15 -4.91
C PHE A 60 3.29 -10.22 -6.12
N LEU A 61 3.35 -10.76 -7.32
CA LEU A 61 3.53 -9.95 -8.53
C LEU A 61 2.34 -9.01 -8.77
N ARG A 62 1.10 -9.43 -8.45
CA ARG A 62 -0.08 -8.55 -8.52
C ARG A 62 0.02 -7.41 -7.51
N LEU A 63 0.42 -7.69 -6.27
CA LEU A 63 0.67 -6.65 -5.27
C LEU A 63 1.77 -5.69 -5.74
N ALA A 64 2.89 -6.21 -6.25
CA ALA A 64 3.98 -5.41 -6.78
C ALA A 64 3.51 -4.49 -7.92
N ARG A 65 2.66 -4.99 -8.83
CA ARG A 65 2.07 -4.19 -9.90
C ARG A 65 1.16 -3.08 -9.38
N ILE A 66 0.34 -3.36 -8.36
CA ILE A 66 -0.50 -2.34 -7.70
C ILE A 66 0.37 -1.22 -7.09
N ARG A 67 1.48 -1.58 -6.44
CA ARG A 67 2.35 -0.62 -5.74
C ARG A 67 3.20 0.24 -6.67
N LEU A 68 3.74 -0.37 -7.72
CA LEU A 68 4.71 0.27 -8.61
C LEU A 68 4.04 0.95 -9.81
N GLY A 69 2.81 0.54 -10.14
CA GLY A 69 2.19 0.84 -11.42
C GLY A 69 2.85 0.06 -12.56
N ASP A 70 2.24 0.12 -13.74
CA ASP A 70 2.61 -0.72 -14.88
C ASP A 70 4.05 -0.48 -15.37
N ASP A 71 4.46 0.79 -15.49
CA ASP A 71 5.77 1.16 -16.03
C ASP A 71 6.93 0.63 -15.17
N LEU A 72 6.86 0.84 -13.85
CA LEU A 72 7.92 0.44 -12.94
C LEU A 72 7.89 -1.06 -12.64
N PHE A 73 6.69 -1.66 -12.62
CA PHE A 73 6.54 -3.11 -12.55
C PHE A 73 7.21 -3.79 -13.74
N ALA A 74 6.96 -3.33 -14.97
CA ALA A 74 7.55 -3.89 -16.17
C ALA A 74 9.09 -3.78 -16.17
N LYS A 75 9.64 -2.67 -15.66
CA LYS A 75 11.10 -2.48 -15.52
C LYS A 75 11.72 -3.41 -14.47
N ALA A 76 11.03 -3.67 -13.36
CA ALA A 76 11.56 -4.45 -12.25
C ALA A 76 11.36 -5.97 -12.41
N TYR A 77 10.22 -6.40 -12.95
CA TYR A 77 9.78 -7.80 -13.00
C TYR A 77 9.53 -8.34 -14.42
N GLY A 78 9.53 -7.48 -15.44
CA GLY A 78 9.19 -7.84 -16.82
C GLY A 78 7.69 -8.02 -17.05
N THR A 79 7.30 -8.18 -18.32
CA THR A 79 5.88 -8.23 -18.74
C THR A 79 5.27 -9.63 -18.72
N ARG A 80 6.06 -10.69 -18.51
CA ARG A 80 5.63 -12.09 -18.63
C ARG A 80 5.26 -12.77 -17.30
N GLY A 81 5.50 -12.11 -16.16
CA GLY A 81 5.37 -12.76 -14.84
C GLY A 81 3.94 -12.97 -14.35
N LEU A 82 2.97 -12.23 -14.88
CA LEU A 82 1.56 -12.31 -14.47
C LEU A 82 0.73 -12.93 -15.58
N LYS A 83 -0.04 -13.97 -15.23
CA LYS A 83 -1.20 -14.36 -16.04
C LYS A 83 -2.16 -13.17 -16.08
N GLY A 84 -2.90 -13.01 -17.18
CA GLY A 84 -3.71 -11.82 -17.49
C GLY A 84 -4.68 -11.36 -16.38
N PRO A 85 -5.37 -10.22 -16.58
CA PRO A 85 -6.20 -9.59 -15.55
C PRO A 85 -7.12 -10.57 -14.82
#